data_AF-A0A7C9BWE4-F1
#
_entry.id   AF-A0A7C9BWE4-F1
#
_cell.length_a   1.000
_cell.length_b   1.000
_cell.length_c   1.000
_cell.angle_alpha   90.00
_cell.angle_beta   90.00
_cell.angle_gamma   90.00
#
_symmetry.space_group_name_H-M   'P 1'
#
loop_
_entity.id
_entity.type
_entity.pdbx_description
1 polymer ?
#
loop_
_entity_poly.entity_id
_entity_poly.type
_entity_poly.pdbx_seq_one_letter_code
_entity_poly.pdbx_strand_id
1 'polypeptide(L)'
;MRAYILTIALALSTSSSFAVSTCDSMPTKNQRMDCWSNLIGDYQREAEEYAFAVQESKKVPANVKHAVEEKHQAISNDANARCRKDELGYPENTCYIQQIQMFKDFTYKQTSKFGVPDKRLN
;
A
#
# COMPACT_ATOMS: atom_id res chain seq x y z
N MET A 1 9.76 3.78 43.06
CA MET A 1 10.11 4.31 41.73
C MET A 1 9.35 3.52 40.69
N ARG A 2 8.41 4.15 39.97
CA ARG A 2 7.60 3.48 38.93
C ARG A 2 8.41 3.45 37.65
N ALA A 3 8.75 2.26 37.17
CA ALA A 3 9.40 2.06 35.88
C ALA A 3 8.36 2.23 34.76
N TYR A 4 8.50 3.31 33.99
CA TYR A 4 7.76 3.51 32.75
C TYR A 4 8.45 2.70 31.65
N ILE A 5 7.87 1.58 31.26
CA ILE A 5 8.30 0.85 30.07
C ILE A 5 7.67 1.59 28.87
N LEU A 6 8.44 2.49 28.28
CA LEU A 6 8.19 3.05 26.95
C LEU A 6 8.49 1.95 25.92
N THR A 7 7.52 1.08 25.66
CA THR A 7 7.59 0.16 24.53
C THR A 7 7.29 0.95 23.25
N ILE A 8 8.37 1.37 22.61
CA ILE A 8 8.40 1.94 21.28
C ILE A 8 7.89 0.90 20.27
N ALA A 9 6.66 1.08 19.79
CA ALA A 9 6.14 0.37 18.62
C ALA A 9 6.63 1.08 17.34
N LEU A 10 7.91 0.91 16.99
CA LEU A 10 8.50 1.38 15.73
C LEU A 10 9.00 0.19 14.92
N ALA A 11 8.11 -0.55 14.26
CA ALA A 11 8.52 -1.58 13.30
C ALA A 11 7.36 -2.06 12.40
N LEU A 12 6.60 -1.17 11.76
CA LEU A 12 5.64 -1.59 10.73
C LEU A 12 5.68 -0.76 9.43
N SER A 13 6.46 0.32 9.37
CA SER A 13 6.54 1.21 8.20
C SER A 13 7.93 1.28 7.55
N THR A 14 8.89 0.47 8.01
CA THR A 14 10.30 0.63 7.62
C THR A 14 10.54 0.25 6.16
N SER A 15 9.98 -0.84 5.64
CA SER A 15 10.25 -1.30 4.27
C SER A 15 9.82 -0.30 3.20
N SER A 16 8.62 0.28 3.32
CA SER A 16 8.12 1.30 2.38
C SER A 16 8.92 2.60 2.49
N SER A 17 9.27 3.01 3.70
CA SER A 17 10.04 4.23 3.95
C SER A 17 11.47 4.12 3.41
N PHE A 18 12.10 2.94 3.52
CA PHE A 18 13.42 2.67 2.96
C PHE A 18 13.40 2.67 1.43
N ALA A 19 12.46 1.98 0.79
CA ALA A 19 12.36 1.94 -0.67
C ALA A 19 12.08 3.33 -1.27
N VAL A 20 11.16 4.10 -0.66
CA VAL A 20 10.87 5.49 -1.04
C VAL A 20 12.13 6.36 -0.92
N SER A 21 12.80 6.33 0.23
CA SER A 21 14.03 7.12 0.45
C SER A 21 15.15 6.74 -0.52
N THR A 22 15.23 5.47 -0.91
CA THR A 22 16.20 4.97 -1.88
C THR A 22 15.95 5.58 -3.25
N CYS A 23 14.71 5.56 -3.74
CA CYS A 23 14.38 6.16 -5.03
C CYS A 23 14.63 7.67 -5.06
N ASP A 24 14.30 8.40 -3.99
CA ASP A 24 14.56 9.85 -3.91
C ASP A 24 16.04 10.20 -3.95
N SER A 25 16.88 9.37 -3.32
CA SER A 25 18.33 9.56 -3.25
C SER A 25 19.09 9.16 -4.53
N MET A 26 18.40 8.64 -5.55
CA MET A 26 19.05 8.24 -6.81
C MET A 26 19.78 9.43 -7.46
N PRO A 27 21.01 9.23 -7.96
CA PRO A 27 21.91 10.31 -8.33
C PRO A 27 21.54 10.99 -9.66
N THR A 28 20.80 10.31 -10.54
CA THR A 28 20.34 10.87 -11.81
C THR A 28 18.82 10.88 -11.90
N LYS A 29 18.27 11.83 -12.67
CA LYS A 29 16.82 11.95 -12.90
C LYS A 29 16.23 10.66 -13.50
N ASN A 30 16.92 10.05 -14.47
CA ASN A 30 16.45 8.83 -15.12
C ASN A 30 16.41 7.66 -14.14
N GLN A 31 17.48 7.44 -13.36
CA GLN A 31 17.48 6.39 -12.32
C GLN A 31 16.41 6.60 -11.26
N ARG A 32 16.15 7.86 -10.86
CA ARG A 32 15.06 8.20 -9.94
C ARG A 32 13.70 7.84 -10.53
N MET A 33 13.46 8.22 -11.79
CA MET A 33 12.20 7.92 -12.48
C MET A 33 11.99 6.42 -12.65
N ASP A 34 13.02 5.69 -13.07
CA ASP A 34 12.97 4.24 -13.24
C ASP A 34 12.72 3.53 -11.91
N CYS A 35 13.40 3.96 -10.83
CA CYS A 35 13.19 3.44 -9.49
C CYS A 35 11.74 3.64 -9.03
N TRP A 36 11.22 4.86 -9.17
CA TRP A 36 9.85 5.18 -8.80
C TRP A 36 8.82 4.43 -9.63
N SER A 37 9.02 4.30 -10.93
CA SER A 37 8.15 3.53 -11.81
C SER A 37 8.09 2.05 -11.41
N ASN A 38 9.25 1.44 -11.15
CA ASN A 38 9.31 0.04 -10.71
C ASN A 38 8.66 -0.14 -9.34
N LEU A 39 8.97 0.74 -8.39
CA LEU A 39 8.44 0.66 -7.04
C LEU A 39 6.91 0.80 -7.01
N ILE A 40 6.34 1.77 -7.75
CA ILE A 40 4.88 1.91 -7.84
C ILE A 40 4.26 0.68 -8.52
N GLY A 41 4.88 0.16 -9.58
CA GLY A 41 4.42 -1.04 -10.27
C GLY A 41 4.38 -2.26 -9.37
N ASP A 42 5.40 -2.45 -8.53
CA ASP A 42 5.45 -3.55 -7.56
C ASP A 42 4.31 -3.44 -6.53
N TYR A 43 4.08 -2.24 -5.98
CA TYR A 43 2.99 -2.02 -5.02
C TYR A 43 1.60 -2.23 -5.65
N GLN A 44 1.40 -1.80 -6.90
CA GLN A 44 0.16 -2.07 -7.62
C GLN A 44 -0.06 -3.57 -7.83
N ARG A 45 0.98 -4.30 -8.24
CA ARG A 45 0.92 -5.76 -8.40
C ARG A 45 0.58 -6.45 -7.09
N GLU A 46 1.22 -6.06 -5.98
CA GLU A 46 0.91 -6.60 -4.65
C GLU A 46 -0.54 -6.35 -4.23
N ALA A 47 -1.08 -5.16 -4.55
CA ALA A 47 -2.47 -4.82 -4.28
C ALA A 47 -3.44 -5.69 -5.07
N GLU A 48 -3.16 -5.88 -6.37
CA GLU A 48 -3.92 -6.74 -7.26
C GLU A 48 -3.88 -8.20 -6.79
N GLU A 49 -2.71 -8.72 -6.44
CA GLU A 49 -2.56 -10.07 -5.88
C GLU A 49 -3.36 -10.25 -4.59
N TYR A 50 -3.45 -9.21 -3.75
CA TYR A 50 -4.23 -9.28 -2.52
C TYR A 50 -5.73 -9.29 -2.84
N ALA A 51 -6.19 -8.40 -3.73
CA ALA A 51 -7.58 -8.42 -4.20
C ALA A 51 -7.94 -9.79 -4.79
N PHE A 52 -7.08 -10.34 -5.63
CA PHE A 52 -7.25 -11.65 -6.24
C PHE A 52 -7.37 -12.78 -5.20
N ALA A 53 -6.47 -12.84 -4.20
CA ALA A 53 -6.54 -13.83 -3.13
C ALA A 53 -7.86 -13.75 -2.33
N VAL A 54 -8.43 -12.56 -2.17
CA VAL A 54 -9.75 -12.37 -1.55
C VAL A 54 -10.86 -12.90 -2.47
N GLN A 55 -10.80 -12.64 -3.76
CA GLN A 55 -11.78 -13.13 -4.73
C GLN A 55 -11.78 -14.67 -4.82
N GLU A 56 -10.62 -15.31 -4.76
CA GLU A 56 -10.51 -16.77 -4.81
C GLU A 56 -10.96 -17.46 -3.52
N SER A 57 -10.93 -16.75 -2.38
CA SER A 57 -11.30 -17.36 -1.11
C SER A 57 -12.77 -17.76 -1.06
N LYS A 58 -13.01 -19.06 -0.84
CA LYS A 58 -14.37 -19.61 -0.60
C LYS A 58 -14.96 -19.19 0.76
N LYS A 59 -14.12 -18.74 1.69
CA LYS A 59 -14.50 -18.39 3.07
C LYS A 59 -14.93 -16.93 3.20
N VAL A 60 -14.54 -16.07 2.27
CA VAL A 60 -14.89 -14.65 2.30
C VAL A 60 -16.30 -14.45 1.72
N PRO A 61 -17.22 -13.81 2.46
CA PRO A 61 -18.55 -13.48 1.94
C PRO A 61 -18.52 -12.53 0.74
N ALA A 62 -19.52 -12.63 -0.15
CA ALA A 62 -19.58 -11.85 -1.38
C ALA A 62 -19.57 -10.32 -1.14
N ASN A 63 -20.24 -9.84 -0.10
CA ASN A 63 -20.25 -8.41 0.24
C ASN A 63 -18.86 -7.89 0.62
N VAL A 64 -18.03 -8.72 1.26
CA VAL A 64 -16.65 -8.37 1.60
C VAL A 64 -15.76 -8.37 0.36
N LYS A 65 -15.95 -9.35 -0.53
CA LYS A 65 -15.26 -9.39 -1.84
C LYS A 65 -15.54 -8.14 -2.66
N HIS A 66 -16.81 -7.73 -2.72
CA HIS A 66 -17.22 -6.52 -3.42
C HIS A 66 -16.56 -5.27 -2.82
N ALA A 67 -16.59 -5.13 -1.49
CA ALA A 67 -15.98 -3.98 -0.83
C ALA A 67 -14.45 -3.90 -1.03
N VAL A 68 -13.75 -5.04 -1.07
CA VAL A 68 -12.32 -5.09 -1.40
C VAL A 68 -12.07 -4.69 -2.85
N GLU A 69 -12.87 -5.20 -3.80
CA GLU A 69 -12.75 -4.84 -5.21
C GLU A 69 -13.02 -3.34 -5.46
N GLU A 70 -14.08 -2.79 -4.88
CA GLU A 70 -14.38 -1.36 -4.96
C GLU A 70 -13.24 -0.53 -4.38
N LYS A 71 -12.67 -0.95 -3.25
CA LYS A 71 -11.56 -0.23 -2.63
C LYS A 71 -10.28 -0.32 -3.47
N HIS A 72 -10.04 -1.45 -4.12
CA HIS A 72 -8.93 -1.63 -5.06
C HIS A 72 -9.06 -0.69 -6.26
N GLN A 73 -10.23 -0.66 -6.92
CA GLN A 73 -10.51 0.23 -8.05
C GLN A 73 -10.44 1.72 -7.65
N ALA A 74 -10.75 2.03 -6.38
CA ALA A 74 -10.71 3.38 -5.87
C ALA A 74 -9.29 3.91 -5.60
N ILE A 75 -8.23 3.09 -5.55
CA ILE A 75 -6.87 3.52 -5.18
C ILE A 75 -6.43 4.76 -5.98
N SER A 76 -6.53 4.70 -7.31
CA SER A 76 -6.10 5.81 -8.17
C SER A 76 -6.96 7.06 -8.01
N ASN A 77 -8.27 6.89 -7.80
CA ASN A 77 -9.18 8.01 -7.58
C ASN A 77 -8.95 8.66 -6.21
N ASP A 78 -8.74 7.85 -5.17
CA ASP A 78 -8.39 8.30 -3.82
C ASP A 78 -7.06 9.05 -3.84
N ALA A 79 -6.05 8.55 -4.55
CA ALA A 79 -4.77 9.24 -4.70
C ALA A 79 -4.93 10.56 -5.47
N ASN A 80 -5.73 10.57 -6.53
CA ASN A 80 -6.00 11.80 -7.28
C ASN A 80 -6.70 12.88 -6.45
N ALA A 81 -7.58 12.49 -5.52
CA ALA A 81 -8.30 13.43 -4.67
C ALA A 81 -7.49 13.89 -3.46
N ARG A 82 -6.62 13.03 -2.90
CA ARG A 82 -5.97 13.25 -1.60
C ARG A 82 -4.50 13.65 -1.69
N CYS A 83 -3.80 13.25 -2.75
CA CYS A 83 -2.38 13.52 -2.89
C CYS A 83 -2.13 14.86 -3.55
N ARG A 84 -1.05 15.53 -3.12
CA ARG A 84 -0.51 16.68 -3.84
C ARG A 84 -0.15 16.25 -5.26
N LYS A 85 -0.35 17.16 -6.21
CA LYS A 85 0.04 16.96 -7.61
C LYS A 85 1.48 17.41 -7.87
N ASP A 86 2.20 16.64 -8.66
CA ASP A 86 3.51 17.00 -9.18
C ASP A 86 3.41 18.00 -10.35
N GLU A 87 4.54 18.34 -10.95
CA GLU A 87 4.62 19.29 -12.07
C GLU A 87 3.84 18.84 -13.32
N LEU A 88 3.53 17.54 -13.42
CA LEU A 88 2.80 16.93 -14.54
C LEU A 88 1.33 16.67 -14.20
N GLY A 89 0.88 17.03 -12.99
CA GLY A 89 -0.51 16.83 -12.54
C GLY A 89 -0.79 15.43 -11.96
N TYR A 90 0.23 14.58 -11.82
CA TYR A 90 0.09 13.24 -11.24
C TYR A 90 0.18 13.29 -9.71
N PRO A 91 -0.50 12.38 -8.99
CA PRO A 91 -0.28 12.22 -7.55
C PRO A 91 1.20 12.04 -7.23
N GLU A 92 1.69 12.70 -6.18
CA GLU A 92 3.03 12.46 -5.65
C GLU A 92 3.25 10.98 -5.33
N ASN A 93 4.36 10.41 -5.82
CA ASN A 93 4.67 8.99 -5.74
C ASN A 93 4.58 8.41 -4.32
N THR A 94 5.15 9.09 -3.32
CA THR A 94 5.10 8.68 -1.91
C THR A 94 3.67 8.58 -1.40
N CYS A 95 2.84 9.58 -1.71
CA CYS A 95 1.43 9.58 -1.32
C CYS A 95 0.64 8.50 -2.06
N TYR A 96 0.96 8.25 -3.34
CA TYR A 96 0.34 7.19 -4.13
C TYR A 96 0.60 5.80 -3.50
N ILE A 97 1.85 5.51 -3.15
CA ILE A 97 2.23 4.30 -2.41
C ILE A 97 1.46 4.19 -1.08
N GLN A 98 1.27 5.30 -0.37
CA GLN A 98 0.49 5.30 0.87
C GLN A 98 -0.98 4.92 0.63
N GLN A 99 -1.60 5.35 -0.46
CA GLN A 99 -2.97 4.92 -0.80
C GLN A 99 -3.06 3.42 -1.07
N ILE A 100 -2.05 2.85 -1.73
CA ILE A 100 -1.96 1.41 -1.94
C ILE A 100 -1.82 0.66 -0.59
N GLN A 101 -0.98 1.15 0.31
CA GLN A 101 -0.82 0.57 1.65
C GLN A 101 -2.11 0.65 2.47
N MET A 102 -2.85 1.76 2.39
CA MET A 102 -4.17 1.87 3.00
C MET A 102 -5.17 0.85 2.46
N PHE A 103 -5.10 0.52 1.17
CA PHE A 103 -5.86 -0.59 0.60
C PHE A 103 -5.44 -1.93 1.21
N LYS A 104 -4.14 -2.24 1.28
CA LYS A 104 -3.64 -3.50 1.87
C LYS A 104 -4.10 -3.64 3.34
N ASP A 105 -4.06 -2.57 4.11
CA ASP A 105 -4.56 -2.51 5.49
C ASP A 105 -6.08 -2.74 5.60
N PHE A 106 -6.85 -2.07 4.74
CA PHE A 106 -8.29 -2.28 4.66
C PHE A 106 -8.62 -3.74 4.37
N THR A 107 -7.97 -4.32 3.36
CA THR A 107 -8.18 -5.71 2.93
C THR A 107 -7.88 -6.68 4.06
N TYR A 108 -6.75 -6.52 4.76
CA TYR A 108 -6.41 -7.33 5.93
C TYR A 108 -7.49 -7.24 7.03
N LYS A 109 -7.93 -6.03 7.37
CA LYS A 109 -8.96 -5.80 8.38
C LYS A 109 -10.28 -6.49 8.03
N GLN A 110 -10.65 -6.51 6.76
CA GLN A 110 -11.88 -7.16 6.30
C GLN A 110 -11.76 -8.69 6.26
N THR A 111 -10.57 -9.22 5.96
CA THR A 111 -10.43 -10.61 5.50
C THR A 111 -9.66 -11.54 6.43
N SER A 112 -8.88 -11.00 7.37
CA SER A 112 -8.09 -11.78 8.34
C SER A 112 -8.91 -12.85 9.08
N LYS A 113 -10.12 -12.51 9.53
CA LYS A 113 -11.04 -13.44 10.21
C LYS A 113 -11.54 -14.60 9.34
N PHE A 114 -11.40 -14.50 8.02
CA PHE A 114 -11.79 -15.54 7.07
C PHE A 114 -10.59 -16.39 6.61
N GLY A 115 -9.41 -16.16 7.17
CA GLY A 115 -8.20 -16.94 6.88
C GLY A 115 -7.52 -16.58 5.57
N VAL A 116 -7.74 -15.36 5.04
CA VAL A 116 -6.93 -14.84 3.92
C VAL A 116 -5.55 -14.46 4.48
N PRO A 117 -4.44 -14.87 3.84
CA PRO A 117 -3.09 -14.50 4.28
C PRO A 117 -2.90 -12.99 4.36
N ASP A 118 -2.13 -12.55 5.35
CA ASP A 118 -1.69 -11.15 5.43
C ASP A 118 -0.65 -10.88 4.34
N LYS A 119 -1.00 -10.03 3.38
CA LYS A 119 -0.14 -9.64 2.25
C LYS A 119 0.38 -8.21 2.37
N ARG A 120 0.24 -7.55 3.53
CA ARG A 120 0.65 -6.13 3.70
C ARG A 120 2.14 -5.90 3.53
N LEU A 121 2.96 -6.90 3.88
CA LEU A 121 4.43 -6.83 3.85
C LEU A 121 5.06 -7.65 2.71
N ASN A 122 4.24 -8.24 1.83
CA ASN A 122 4.76 -8.86 0.61
C ASN A 122 5.40 -7.81 -0.28
#